data_AF-A0A382AJ41-F1
#
_entry.id   AF-A0A382AJ41-F1
#
_cell.length_a   1.000
_cell.length_b   1.000
_cell.length_c   1.000
_cell.angle_alpha   90.00
_cell.angle_beta   90.00
_cell.angle_gamma   90.00
#
_symmetry.space_group_name_H-M   'P 1'
#
loop_
_entity.id
_entity.type
_entity.pdbx_description
1 polymer ?
#
loop_
_entity_poly.entity_id
_entity_poly.type
_entity_poly.pdbx_seq_one_letter_code
_entity_poly.pdbx_strand_id
1 'polypeptide(L)'
;GVAEVVKLSQKETDRRWRATTPQWPIMHAVLKGISRDQMMARHKSNHIQVVYAPGEKAAHKGARIKAAMLVEMGLKVQLCGEVDLK
;
A
#
# COMPACT_ATOMS: atom_id res chain seq x y z
N GLY A 1 -2.31 2.30 4.83
CA GLY A 1 -2.98 3.19 3.88
C GLY A 1 -3.88 2.39 2.99
N VAL A 2 -4.46 3.05 1.99
CA VAL A 2 -5.18 2.41 0.89
C VAL A 2 -4.34 2.59 -0.38
N ALA A 3 -4.27 1.54 -1.19
CA ALA A 3 -3.51 1.54 -2.43
C ALA A 3 -4.33 0.90 -3.55
N GLU A 4 -4.05 1.34 -4.78
CA GLU A 4 -4.55 0.71 -5.99
C GLU A 4 -3.45 -0.14 -6.62
N VAL A 5 -3.79 -1.36 -7.05
CA VAL A 5 -2.90 -2.18 -7.86
C VAL A 5 -3.14 -1.83 -9.32
N VAL A 6 -2.12 -1.28 -9.97
CA VAL A 6 -2.22 -0.80 -11.35
C VAL A 6 -1.65 -1.82 -12.33
N LYS A 7 -2.36 -2.04 -13.44
CA LYS A 7 -1.86 -2.87 -14.54
C LYS A 7 -0.99 -2.03 -15.47
N LEU A 8 0.30 -2.32 -15.52
CA LEU A 8 1.21 -1.73 -16.51
C LEU A 8 1.17 -2.53 -17.82
N SER A 9 1.71 -1.94 -18.89
CA SER A 9 1.95 -2.70 -20.12
C SER A 9 2.95 -3.83 -19.85
N GLN A 10 2.80 -4.94 -20.57
CA GLN A 10 3.68 -6.10 -20.39
C GLN A 10 5.16 -5.72 -20.54
N LYS A 11 5.47 -4.88 -21.54
CA LYS A 11 6.82 -4.35 -21.78
C LYS A 11 7.40 -3.65 -20.55
N GLU A 12 6.61 -2.83 -19.86
CA GLU A 12 7.08 -2.10 -18.69
C GLU A 12 7.21 -2.99 -17.46
N THR A 13 6.25 -3.90 -17.23
CA THR A 13 6.33 -4.91 -16.19
C THR A 13 7.60 -5.74 -16.36
N ASP A 14 7.83 -6.28 -17.56
CA ASP A 14 9.00 -7.11 -17.89
C ASP A 14 10.32 -6.36 -17.73
N ARG A 15 10.36 -5.08 -18.13
CA ARG A 15 11.54 -4.22 -17.94
C ARG A 15 11.88 -4.10 -16.46
N ARG A 16 10.89 -3.78 -15.61
CA ARG A 16 11.08 -3.64 -14.16
C ARG A 16 11.44 -4.97 -13.51
N TRP A 17 10.80 -6.05 -13.93
CA TRP A 17 10.99 -7.37 -13.36
C TRP A 17 12.39 -7.93 -13.63
N ARG A 18 12.89 -7.77 -14.87
CA ARG A 18 14.28 -8.08 -15.24
C ARG A 18 15.32 -7.22 -14.52
N ALA A 19 14.97 -5.99 -14.15
CA ALA A 19 15.87 -5.09 -13.43
C ALA A 19 15.89 -5.34 -11.91
N THR A 20 15.04 -6.22 -11.39
CA THR A 20 14.99 -6.56 -9.95
C THR A 20 15.27 -8.05 -9.76
N THR A 21 14.22 -8.87 -9.57
CA THR A 21 14.33 -10.29 -9.30
C THR A 21 13.23 -11.05 -10.07
N PRO A 22 13.50 -11.47 -11.32
CA PRO A 22 12.54 -12.19 -12.19
C PRO A 22 11.88 -13.41 -11.57
N GLN A 23 12.57 -14.05 -10.62
CA GLN A 23 12.10 -15.26 -9.95
C GLN A 23 10.99 -14.97 -8.93
N TRP A 24 10.79 -13.71 -8.53
CA TRP A 24 9.84 -13.33 -7.47
C TRP A 24 8.63 -12.60 -8.06
N PRO A 25 7.41 -12.75 -7.50
CA PRO A 25 6.25 -12.01 -7.98
C PRO A 25 6.44 -10.50 -7.83
N ILE A 26 5.95 -9.73 -8.81
CA ILE A 26 5.99 -8.26 -8.80
C ILE A 26 4.59 -7.66 -8.71
N MET A 27 4.43 -6.68 -7.81
CA MET A 27 3.21 -5.88 -7.65
C MET A 27 3.52 -4.41 -7.97
N HIS A 28 2.61 -3.75 -8.69
CA HIS A 28 2.67 -2.31 -8.93
C HIS A 28 1.54 -1.64 -8.15
N ALA A 29 1.88 -1.04 -7.02
CA ALA A 29 0.93 -0.38 -6.13
C ALA A 29 1.13 1.14 -6.14
N VAL A 30 0.04 1.88 -6.12
CA VAL A 30 0.01 3.35 -6.00
C VAL A 30 -0.75 3.72 -4.74
N LEU A 31 -0.10 4.44 -3.83
CA LEU A 31 -0.76 5.07 -2.67
C LEU A 31 -1.11 6.51 -3.04
N LYS A 32 -2.39 6.88 -2.91
CA LYS A 32 -2.86 8.25 -3.19
C LYS A 32 -2.32 9.22 -2.13
N GLY A 33 -2.10 10.48 -2.52
CA GLY A 33 -1.71 11.58 -1.63
C GLY A 33 -0.24 11.62 -1.17
N ILE A 34 0.58 10.64 -1.55
CA ILE A 34 2.02 10.64 -1.28
C ILE A 34 2.82 10.17 -2.48
N SER A 35 4.04 10.68 -2.60
CA SER A 35 5.01 10.16 -3.58
C SER A 35 5.63 8.84 -3.10
N ARG A 36 6.21 8.10 -4.05
CA ARG A 36 7.05 6.92 -3.78
C ARG A 36 8.13 7.24 -2.76
N ASP A 37 8.83 8.35 -2.94
CA ASP A 37 10.01 8.68 -2.11
C ASP A 37 9.60 9.05 -0.69
N GLN A 38 8.46 9.75 -0.51
CA GLN A 38 7.88 9.98 0.82
C GLN A 38 7.48 8.68 1.52
N MET A 39 6.88 7.72 0.79
CA MET A 39 6.53 6.41 1.34
C MET A 39 7.79 5.67 1.80
N MET A 40 8.76 5.53 0.89
CA MET A 40 9.99 4.78 1.14
C MET A 40 10.83 5.40 2.28
N ALA A 41 10.87 6.72 2.39
CA ALA A 41 11.64 7.41 3.44
C ALA A 41 10.99 7.30 4.84
N ARG A 42 9.68 7.07 4.93
CA ARG A 42 8.95 7.02 6.21
C ARG A 42 8.63 5.60 6.68
N HIS A 43 8.54 4.63 5.78
CA HIS A 43 8.25 3.24 6.14
C HIS A 43 9.46 2.58 6.81
N LYS A 44 9.29 2.15 8.07
CA LYS A 44 10.39 1.65 8.92
C LYS A 44 10.63 0.14 8.82
N SER A 45 10.16 -0.50 7.76
CA SER A 45 10.30 -1.95 7.56
C SER A 45 10.58 -2.26 6.09
N ASN A 46 11.31 -3.34 5.83
CA ASN A 46 11.47 -3.87 4.48
C ASN A 46 10.26 -4.70 4.03
N HIS A 47 9.35 -5.03 4.96
CA HIS A 47 8.13 -5.81 4.68
C HIS A 47 6.88 -4.96 4.83
N ILE A 48 5.85 -5.34 4.07
CA ILE A 48 4.48 -4.83 4.18
C ILE A 48 3.50 -6.01 4.16
N GLN A 49 2.28 -5.77 4.64
CA GLN A 49 1.16 -6.70 4.50
C GLN A 49 0.15 -6.09 3.53
N VAL A 50 -0.30 -6.89 2.57
CA VAL A 50 -1.28 -6.48 1.57
C VAL A 50 -2.54 -7.32 1.74
N VAL A 51 -3.70 -6.66 1.72
CA VAL A 51 -5.01 -7.31 1.80
C VAL A 51 -5.87 -6.74 0.69
N TYR A 52 -6.49 -7.61 -0.11
CA TYR A 52 -7.44 -7.21 -1.14
C TYR A 52 -8.79 -6.86 -0.52
N ALA A 53 -9.42 -5.80 -1.02
CA ALA A 53 -10.75 -5.38 -0.62
C ALA A 53 -11.69 -5.41 -1.85
N PRO A 54 -13.00 -5.67 -1.68
CA PRO A 54 -13.96 -5.69 -2.79
C PRO A 54 -14.13 -4.36 -3.55
N GLY A 55 -13.58 -3.26 -3.02
CA GLY A 55 -13.61 -1.95 -3.65
C GLY A 55 -13.07 -0.86 -2.74
N GLU A 56 -12.96 0.37 -3.25
CA GLU A 56 -12.35 1.51 -2.55
C GLU A 56 -13.03 1.82 -1.21
N LYS A 57 -14.37 1.90 -1.19
CA LYS A 57 -15.13 2.13 0.06
C LYS A 57 -14.81 1.08 1.13
N ALA A 58 -14.73 -0.19 0.74
CA ALA A 58 -14.40 -1.28 1.66
C ALA A 58 -12.94 -1.22 2.11
N ALA A 59 -12.01 -0.83 1.24
CA ALA A 59 -10.59 -0.66 1.58
C ALA A 59 -10.41 0.45 2.63
N HIS A 60 -11.05 1.60 2.45
CA HIS A 60 -11.02 2.70 3.43
C HIS A 60 -11.67 2.31 4.75
N LYS A 61 -12.83 1.64 4.71
CA LYS A 61 -13.48 1.11 5.93
C LYS A 61 -12.57 0.14 6.67
N GLY A 62 -11.95 -0.81 5.97
CA GLY A 62 -11.02 -1.77 6.57
C GLY A 62 -9.79 -1.12 7.18
N ALA A 63 -9.19 -0.14 6.48
CA ALA A 63 -8.05 0.63 6.99
C ALA A 63 -8.40 1.39 8.28
N ARG A 64 -9.59 2.01 8.35
CA ARG A 64 -10.08 2.69 9.54
C ARG A 64 -10.32 1.74 10.71
N ILE A 65 -10.99 0.61 10.47
CA ILE A 65 -11.24 -0.40 11.51
C ILE A 65 -9.91 -0.92 12.08
N LYS A 66 -8.94 -1.26 11.22
CA LYS A 66 -7.62 -1.69 11.67
C LYS A 66 -6.91 -0.60 12.48
N ALA A 67 -6.97 0.65 12.02
CA ALA A 67 -6.36 1.77 12.74
C ALA A 67 -7.01 1.97 14.11
N ALA A 68 -8.33 2.00 14.18
CA ALA A 68 -9.08 2.12 15.44
C ALA A 68 -8.72 0.99 16.42
N MET A 69 -8.74 -0.26 15.96
CA MET A 69 -8.35 -1.42 16.77
C MET A 69 -6.93 -1.27 17.34
N LEU A 70 -5.95 -0.88 16.51
CA LEU A 70 -4.57 -0.71 16.97
C LEU A 70 -4.44 0.44 17.99
N VAL A 71 -5.19 1.53 17.79
CA VAL A 71 -5.25 2.64 18.77
C VAL A 71 -5.84 2.17 20.10
N GLU A 72 -6.94 1.41 20.09
CA GLU A 72 -7.54 0.83 21.30
C GLU A 72 -6.61 -0.16 22.02
N MET A 73 -5.72 -0.83 21.28
CA MET A 73 -4.65 -1.66 21.85
C MET A 73 -3.47 -0.84 22.42
N GLY A 74 -3.56 0.49 22.44
CA GLY A 74 -2.52 1.38 22.96
C GLY A 74 -1.39 1.69 21.98
N LEU A 75 -1.53 1.37 20.70
CA LEU A 75 -0.50 1.64 19.69
C LEU A 75 -0.70 3.00 19.03
N LYS A 76 0.39 3.75 18.87
CA LYS A 76 0.38 4.97 18.05
C LYS A 76 0.34 4.60 16.57
N VAL A 77 -0.78 4.90 15.92
CA VAL A 77 -0.97 4.61 14.49
C VAL A 77 -0.58 5.81 13.64
N GLN A 78 0.17 5.55 12.57
CA GLN A 78 0.41 6.50 11.49
C GLN A 78 -0.11 5.91 10.17
N LEU A 79 -0.94 6.68 9.48
CA LEU A 79 -1.46 6.29 8.17
C LEU A 79 -0.54 6.82 7.08
N CYS A 80 -0.18 5.94 6.16
CA CYS A 80 0.60 6.26 4.97
C CYS A 80 -0.34 6.46 3.78
N GLY A 81 -0.27 7.62 3.14
CA GLY A 81 -1.16 8.01 2.05
C GLY A 81 -2.50 8.58 2.52
N GLU A 82 -3.35 8.94 1.57
CA GLU A 82 -4.71 9.40 1.81
C GLU A 82 -5.60 8.24 2.28
N VAL A 83 -6.23 8.44 3.44
CA VAL A 83 -7.27 7.56 3.95
C VAL A 83 -8.45 8.45 4.30
N ASP A 84 -9.59 8.23 3.66
CA ASP A 84 -10.84 8.86 4.06
C ASP A 84 -11.21 8.46 5.49
N LEU A 85 -11.15 9.44 6.40
CA LEU A 85 -11.46 9.29 7.81
C LEU A 85 -12.93 9.58 8.13
N LYS A 86 -13.69 10.16 7.17
CA LYS A 86 -15.08 10.59 7.37
C LYS A 86 -16.09 9.49 7.06
#